data_AF-A0A447P4D1-F1
#
_entry.id   AF-A0A447P4D1-F1
#
_cell.length_a   1.000
_cell.length_b   1.000
_cell.length_c   1.000
_cell.angle_alpha   90.00
_cell.angle_beta   90.00
_cell.angle_gamma   90.00
#
_symmetry.space_group_name_H-M   'P 1'
#
loop_
_entity.id
_entity.type
_entity.pdbx_description
1 polymer ?
#
loop_
_entity_poly.entity_id
_entity_poly.type
_entity_poly.pdbx_seq_one_letter_code
_entity_poly.pdbx_strand_id
1 'polypeptide(L)'
;MHPGMVSELLELLNRYRIQPGTLILEVTESRRIDDPHAAVAILRPLRNAGVRIALDDFGMGYAGLRQLQHMKSLPVDILKIDKMFVDGLPDDHSMVTAIILMARSLNLQ
;
A
#
# COMPACT_ATOMS: atom_id res chain seq x y z
N MET A 1 -11.22 0.92 -12.62
CA MET A 1 -10.06 0.04 -12.89
C MET A 1 -10.28 -0.64 -14.24
N HIS A 2 -9.23 -0.85 -15.04
CA HIS A 2 -9.36 -1.45 -16.36
C HIS A 2 -9.71 -2.96 -16.23
N PRO A 3 -10.79 -3.45 -16.85
CA PRO A 3 -11.11 -4.88 -16.86
C PRO A 3 -9.93 -5.67 -17.44
N GLY A 4 -9.46 -6.69 -16.73
CA GLY A 4 -8.36 -7.55 -17.21
C GLY A 4 -6.93 -7.10 -16.83
N MET A 5 -6.74 -5.91 -16.26
CA MET A 5 -5.40 -5.42 -15.85
C MET A 5 -4.63 -6.42 -14.97
N VAL A 6 -5.33 -7.06 -14.02
CA VAL A 6 -4.71 -8.06 -13.13
C VAL A 6 -4.25 -9.28 -13.92
N SER A 7 -5.07 -9.78 -14.84
CA SER A 7 -4.72 -10.95 -15.67
C SER A 7 -3.50 -10.63 -16.54
N GLU A 8 -3.53 -9.47 -17.19
CA GLU A 8 -2.44 -9.01 -18.04
C GLU A 8 -1.14 -8.86 -17.24
N LEU A 9 -1.19 -8.22 -16.07
CA LEU A 9 0.00 -8.07 -15.23
C LEU A 9 0.57 -9.43 -14.79
N LEU A 10 -0.29 -10.38 -14.40
CA LEU A 10 0.13 -11.74 -14.05
C LEU A 10 0.79 -12.47 -15.23
N GLU A 11 0.23 -12.32 -16.44
CA GLU A 11 0.82 -12.86 -17.66
C GLU A 11 2.19 -12.25 -17.95
N LEU A 12 2.35 -10.94 -17.80
CA LEU A 12 3.62 -10.25 -18.00
C LEU A 12 4.67 -10.68 -16.96
N LEU A 13 4.29 -10.79 -15.68
CA LEU A 13 5.18 -11.28 -14.62
C LEU A 13 5.74 -12.67 -14.96
N ASN A 14 4.87 -13.57 -15.42
CA ASN A 14 5.28 -14.91 -15.82
C ASN A 14 6.13 -14.90 -17.10
N ARG A 15 5.69 -14.17 -18.13
CA ARG A 15 6.37 -14.06 -19.43
C ARG A 15 7.81 -13.57 -19.29
N TYR A 16 8.01 -12.55 -18.46
CA TYR A 16 9.32 -11.96 -18.22
C TYR A 16 10.08 -12.60 -17.06
N ARG A 17 9.50 -13.62 -16.41
CA ARG A 17 10.10 -14.33 -15.26
C ARG A 17 10.56 -13.36 -14.16
N ILE A 18 9.73 -12.36 -13.87
CA ILE A 18 10.01 -11.40 -12.82
C ILE A 18 10.06 -12.15 -11.49
N GLN A 19 11.16 -11.98 -10.76
CA GLN A 19 11.36 -12.68 -9.50
C GLN A 19 10.34 -12.19 -8.45
N PRO A 20 9.68 -13.09 -7.72
CA PRO A 20 8.86 -12.72 -6.56
C PRO A 20 9.63 -11.81 -5.59
N GLY A 21 8.99 -10.73 -5.14
CA GLY A 21 9.54 -9.76 -4.20
C GLY A 21 10.30 -8.60 -4.84
N THR A 22 10.64 -8.66 -6.14
CA THR A 22 11.41 -7.60 -6.81
C THR A 22 10.54 -6.51 -7.44
N LEU A 23 9.25 -6.77 -7.67
CA LEU A 23 8.29 -5.76 -8.10
C LEU A 23 7.50 -5.25 -6.89
N ILE A 24 7.47 -3.92 -6.74
CA ILE A 24 6.59 -3.22 -5.80
C ILE A 24 5.56 -2.46 -6.63
N LEU A 25 4.28 -2.64 -6.33
CA LEU A 25 3.20 -1.85 -6.90
C LEU A 25 2.72 -0.84 -5.86
N GLU A 26 2.76 0.43 -6.23
CA GLU A 26 2.33 1.53 -5.37
C GLU A 26 0.86 1.85 -5.65
N VAL A 27 0.06 1.93 -4.59
CA VAL A 27 -1.33 2.38 -4.63
C VAL A 27 -1.45 3.66 -3.82
N THR A 28 -1.95 4.72 -4.43
CA THR A 28 -2.15 6.00 -3.72
C THR A 28 -3.40 5.94 -2.85
N GLU A 29 -3.35 6.53 -1.66
CA GLU A 29 -4.51 6.65 -0.75
C GLU A 29 -5.68 7.43 -1.41
N SER A 30 -5.34 8.43 -2.24
CA SER A 30 -6.26 9.41 -2.83
C SER A 30 -7.21 8.86 -3.88
N ARG A 31 -6.89 7.70 -4.50
CA ARG A 31 -7.89 6.94 -5.25
C ARG A 31 -8.71 6.15 -4.26
N ARG A 32 -9.63 6.88 -3.61
CA ARG A 32 -10.80 6.39 -2.87
C ARG A 32 -10.93 4.87 -3.03
N ILE A 33 -10.38 4.14 -2.07
CA ILE A 33 -10.77 2.76 -1.80
C ILE A 33 -12.20 2.87 -1.24
N ASP A 34 -13.14 3.33 -2.08
CA ASP A 34 -14.56 3.42 -1.74
C ASP A 34 -15.12 2.02 -1.54
N ASP A 35 -14.46 1.02 -2.14
CA ASP A 35 -14.73 -0.40 -1.95
C ASP A 35 -13.45 -1.17 -1.58
N PRO A 36 -13.20 -1.39 -0.29
CA PRO A 36 -12.11 -2.26 0.20
C PRO A 36 -12.18 -3.68 -0.36
N HIS A 37 -13.38 -4.22 -0.63
CA HIS A 37 -13.50 -5.56 -1.19
C HIS A 37 -13.01 -5.62 -2.64
N ALA A 38 -13.30 -4.61 -3.44
CA ALA A 38 -12.77 -4.50 -4.80
C ALA A 38 -11.23 -4.36 -4.80
N ALA A 39 -10.67 -3.55 -3.91
CA ALA A 39 -9.22 -3.41 -3.78
C ALA A 39 -8.57 -4.75 -3.38
N VAL A 40 -9.14 -5.45 -2.39
CA VAL A 40 -8.68 -6.78 -1.99
C VAL A 40 -8.73 -7.78 -3.14
N ALA A 41 -9.82 -7.79 -3.92
CA ALA A 41 -9.98 -8.70 -5.07
C ALA A 41 -8.91 -8.49 -6.15
N ILE A 42 -8.40 -7.26 -6.28
CA ILE A 42 -7.39 -6.89 -7.28
C ILE A 42 -5.97 -7.12 -6.78
N LEU A 43 -5.70 -6.75 -5.52
CA LEU A 43 -4.34 -6.81 -4.97
C LEU A 43 -3.94 -8.21 -4.52
N ARG A 44 -4.90 -9.02 -4.05
CA ARG A 44 -4.61 -10.38 -3.53
C ARG A 44 -3.99 -11.32 -4.58
N PRO A 45 -4.49 -11.40 -5.84
CA PRO A 45 -3.84 -12.21 -6.86
C PRO A 45 -2.40 -11.77 -7.16
N LEU A 46 -2.15 -10.45 -7.21
CA LEU A 46 -0.82 -9.89 -7.45
C LEU A 46 0.15 -10.21 -6.30
N ARG A 47 -0.32 -10.08 -5.06
CA ARG A 47 0.45 -10.45 -3.87
C ARG A 47 0.78 -11.94 -3.84
N ASN A 48 -0.19 -12.79 -4.21
CA ASN A 48 0.03 -14.24 -4.30
C ASN A 48 1.06 -14.62 -5.40
N ALA A 49 1.19 -13.79 -6.44
CA ALA A 49 2.23 -13.92 -7.46
C ALA A 49 3.60 -13.38 -6.99
N GLY A 50 3.69 -12.86 -5.77
CA GLY A 50 4.92 -12.35 -5.19
C GLY A 50 5.16 -10.85 -5.43
N VAL A 51 4.19 -10.11 -5.97
CA VAL A 51 4.28 -8.64 -6.04
C VAL A 51 4.11 -8.07 -4.64
N ARG A 52 5.01 -7.17 -4.22
CA ARG A 52 4.83 -6.41 -2.98
C ARG A 52 3.94 -5.21 -3.22
N ILE A 53 3.06 -4.90 -2.28
CA ILE A 53 2.15 -3.76 -2.42
C ILE A 53 2.53 -2.66 -1.42
N ALA A 54 2.75 -1.45 -1.91
CA ALA A 54 3.01 -0.27 -1.08
C ALA A 54 1.81 0.67 -1.11
N LEU A 55 1.38 1.13 0.06
CA LEU A 55 0.43 2.24 0.19
C LEU A 55 1.21 3.55 0.17
N ASP A 56 0.90 4.41 -0.80
CA ASP A 56 1.57 5.69 -1.03
C ASP A 56 0.80 6.88 -0.47
N ASP A 57 1.55 7.95 -0.19
CA ASP A 57 1.07 9.24 0.35
C ASP A 57 0.28 9.13 1.67
N PHE A 58 0.66 8.21 2.56
CA PHE A 58 -0.06 8.02 3.81
C PHE A 58 -0.05 9.30 4.66
N GLY A 59 -1.25 9.84 4.89
CA GLY A 59 -1.47 11.02 5.73
C GLY A 59 -1.71 12.34 4.98
N MET A 60 -1.76 12.35 3.65
CA MET A 60 -2.11 13.53 2.81
C MET A 60 -3.61 13.88 2.78
N GLY A 61 -4.47 13.22 3.58
CA GLY A 61 -5.94 13.44 3.58
C GLY A 61 -6.61 13.30 4.97
N TYR A 62 -7.93 13.12 5.00
CA TYR A 62 -8.69 12.73 6.21
C TYR A 62 -8.37 11.29 6.63
N ALA A 63 -7.09 10.95 6.79
CA ALA A 63 -6.59 9.67 7.27
C ALA A 63 -6.99 9.50 8.75
N GLY A 64 -8.27 9.23 8.97
CA GLY A 64 -8.81 8.93 10.28
C GLY A 64 -8.60 7.46 10.63
N LEU A 65 -8.97 7.09 11.85
CA LEU A 65 -8.99 5.71 12.34
C LEU A 65 -9.75 4.72 11.43
N ARG A 66 -10.69 5.22 10.61
CA ARG A 66 -11.42 4.43 9.60
C ARG A 66 -10.51 3.89 8.49
N GLN A 67 -9.52 4.67 8.04
CA GLN A 67 -8.54 4.21 7.05
C GLN A 67 -7.74 3.02 7.60
N LEU A 68 -7.36 3.09 8.89
CA LEU A 68 -6.63 2.04 9.58
C LEU A 68 -7.42 0.74 9.70
N GLN A 69 -8.74 0.83 9.89
CA GLN A 69 -9.60 -0.35 9.87
C GLN A 69 -9.60 -1.05 8.50
N HIS A 70 -9.58 -0.30 7.41
CA HIS A 70 -9.49 -0.88 6.06
C HIS A 70 -8.09 -1.43 5.76
N MET A 71 -7.04 -0.78 6.24
CA MET A 71 -5.66 -1.28 6.07
C MET A 71 -5.47 -2.68 6.67
N LYS A 72 -6.16 -3.03 7.75
CA LYS A 72 -6.12 -4.39 8.31
C LYS A 72 -6.60 -5.47 7.35
N SER A 73 -7.52 -5.14 6.43
CA SER A 73 -8.06 -6.11 5.47
C SER A 73 -7.38 -6.04 4.10
N LEU A 74 -6.67 -4.95 3.82
CA LEU A 74 -5.93 -4.77 2.57
C LEU A 74 -4.64 -5.59 2.56
N PRO A 75 -4.31 -6.28 1.45
CA PRO A 75 -3.09 -7.06 1.31
C PRO A 75 -1.92 -6.13 0.95
N VAL A 76 -1.55 -5.22 1.86
CA VAL A 76 -0.42 -4.30 1.72
C VAL A 76 0.78 -4.79 2.54
N ASP A 77 1.99 -4.51 2.04
CA ASP A 77 3.25 -4.93 2.68
C ASP A 77 4.07 -3.74 3.17
N ILE A 78 3.93 -2.57 2.53
CA ILE A 78 4.76 -1.38 2.77
C ILE A 78 3.86 -0.17 3.00
N LEU A 79 4.19 0.67 3.99
CA LEU A 79 3.55 1.96 4.22
C LEU A 79 4.53 3.10 3.93
N LYS A 80 4.29 3.88 2.86
CA LYS A 80 5.10 5.06 2.55
C LYS A 80 4.55 6.26 3.29
N ILE A 81 5.39 6.84 4.16
CA ILE A 81 5.09 8.07 4.90
C ILE A 81 5.22 9.24 3.93
N ASP A 82 4.19 10.09 3.86
CA ASP A 82 4.22 11.25 2.99
C ASP A 82 5.37 12.21 3.37
N LYS A 83 5.93 12.85 2.33
CA LYS A 83 7.04 13.80 2.45
C LYS A 83 6.74 14.95 3.41
N MET A 84 5.49 15.39 3.53
CA MET A 84 5.09 16.45 4.45
C MET A 84 5.44 16.18 5.92
N PHE A 85 5.46 14.90 6.33
CA PHE A 85 5.84 14.50 7.69
C PHE A 85 7.37 14.37 7.85
N VAL A 86 8.07 14.11 6.76
CA VAL A 86 9.52 13.92 6.75
C VAL A 86 10.26 15.26 6.63
N ASP A 87 9.68 16.25 5.94
CA ASP A 87 10.29 17.56 5.71
C ASP A 87 10.53 18.37 7.01
N GLY A 88 9.80 18.06 8.09
CA GLY A 88 9.97 18.69 9.41
C GLY A 88 11.01 18.02 10.32
N LEU A 89 11.66 16.94 9.88
CA LEU A 89 12.63 16.21 10.70
C LEU A 89 13.99 16.93 10.78
N PRO A 90 14.72 16.84 11.91
CA PRO A 90 14.37 16.05 13.10
C PRO A 90 13.46 16.77 14.11
N ASP A 91 13.15 18.05 13.90
CA ASP A 91 12.50 18.91 14.89
C ASP A 91 11.05 18.49 15.21
N ASP A 92 10.29 18.04 14.21
CA ASP A 92 8.95 17.48 14.39
C ASP A 92 8.89 15.99 14.00
N HIS A 93 9.38 15.13 14.90
CA HIS A 93 9.38 13.68 14.71
C HIS A 93 8.17 12.96 15.31
N SER A 94 7.25 13.70 15.95
CA SER A 94 6.17 13.13 16.76
C SER A 94 5.22 12.26 15.92
N MET A 95 4.76 12.82 14.79
CA MET A 95 3.88 12.14 13.84
C MET A 95 4.56 10.95 13.16
N VAL A 96 5.80 11.13 12.68
CA VAL A 96 6.57 10.04 12.05
C VAL A 96 6.73 8.87 13.02
N THR A 97 7.01 9.14 14.30
CA THR A 97 7.13 8.11 15.34
C THR A 97 5.81 7.35 15.53
N ALA A 98 4.68 8.06 15.60
CA ALA A 98 3.36 7.45 15.74
C ALA A 98 3.01 6.58 14.53
N ILE A 99 3.31 7.04 13.31
CA ILE A 99 3.08 6.29 12.07
C ILE A 99 3.93 5.01 12.04
N ILE A 100 5.20 5.08 12.44
CA ILE A 100 6.08 3.90 12.53
C ILE A 100 5.53 2.86 13.52
N LEU A 101 5.09 3.30 14.70
CA LEU A 101 4.51 2.39 15.71
C LEU A 101 3.24 1.70 15.17
N MET A 102 2.42 2.45 14.46
CA MET A 102 1.21 1.94 13.83
C MET A 102 1.53 0.92 12.72
N ALA A 103 2.44 1.23 11.81
CA ALA A 103 2.89 0.34 10.75
C ALA A 103 3.37 -1.00 11.33
N ARG A 104 4.21 -0.96 12.36
CA ARG A 104 4.68 -2.15 13.08
C ARG A 104 3.55 -2.96 13.70
N SER A 105 2.55 -2.30 14.30
CA SER A 105 1.38 -2.98 14.88
C SER A 105 0.52 -3.71 13.84
N LEU A 106 0.61 -3.30 12.57
CA LEU A 106 -0.07 -3.90 11.43
C LEU A 106 0.82 -4.88 10.65
N ASN A 107 2.05 -5.14 11.12
CA ASN A 107 3.07 -5.92 10.42
C ASN A 107 3.42 -5.37 9.01
N LEU A 108 3.43 -4.05 8.88
CA LEU A 108 3.85 -3.37 7.66
C LEU A 108 5.31 -2.94 7.75
N GLN A 109 5.99 -2.95 6.60
CA GLN A 109 7.33 -2.39 6.43
C GLN A 109 7.28 -0.86 6.34
#